data_AF-A0A1G3A4F6-F1
#
_entry.id   AF-A0A1G3A4F6-F1
#
_cell.length_a   1.000
_cell.length_b   1.000
_cell.length_c   1.000
_cell.angle_alpha   90.00
_cell.angle_beta   90.00
_cell.angle_gamma   90.00
#
_symmetry.space_group_name_H-M   'P 1'
#
loop_
_entity.id
_entity.type
_entity.pdbx_description
1 polymer ?
#
loop_
_entity_poly.entity_id
_entity_poly.type
_entity_poly.pdbx_seq_one_letter_code
_entity_poly.pdbx_strand_id
1 'polypeptide(L)'
;MKRSLVCLMVAFIAVAPLVAQEKEPMKEIVIVELNSGEKLIGVVTELTSDAVKVELKDGGTAEYKLKDVKPYSVFPLRKTRIDDKSAAAHAELGDFAFENNLYPQAVSEYAKAIDLDGSLKEKLEKKLSEAKTGDAKILFEDGIALAKKKQYEDAVRKLTLVRTKYPSSAYDAQAAEELEKVAAIVKELNEKKRQDLEEAKKRLEDKLKEKEAKRTRTSYDEAIKAFDGAKKLVADGLALEAKNNVSATARSWTSAEGLLLRAKDYLDQLAAATKDVDIIEACKDKKKEIDTTLIQVYNHLGNLWLTQFNTPEARRWINQALLIDPNDATAVKLKLLLTEIIIREKLGTGEKTLK
;
A
#
# COMPACT_ATOMS: atom_id res chain seq x y z
N MET A 1 62.57 -96.64 -7.56
CA MET A 1 61.31 -96.23 -6.88
C MET A 1 60.60 -95.21 -7.76
N LYS A 2 59.32 -95.48 -8.03
CA LYS A 2 58.16 -94.60 -8.32
C LYS A 2 58.25 -93.40 -9.30
N ARG A 3 57.26 -93.41 -10.21
CA ARG A 3 56.76 -92.39 -11.16
C ARG A 3 56.00 -91.24 -10.47
N SER A 4 55.84 -90.11 -11.18
CA SER A 4 54.64 -89.23 -11.35
C SER A 4 55.11 -87.86 -11.91
N LEU A 5 54.69 -87.25 -13.03
CA LEU A 5 53.39 -87.01 -13.72
C LEU A 5 52.44 -86.06 -12.97
N VAL A 6 52.41 -84.75 -13.35
CA VAL A 6 51.29 -83.77 -13.23
C VAL A 6 51.63 -82.59 -14.18
N CYS A 7 51.05 -82.52 -15.38
CA CYS A 7 49.82 -81.81 -15.80
C CYS A 7 49.96 -80.30 -16.06
N LEU A 8 49.92 -79.97 -17.36
CA LEU A 8 49.75 -78.68 -18.01
C LEU A 8 48.28 -78.22 -17.85
N MET A 9 48.03 -77.05 -17.24
CA MET A 9 46.71 -76.41 -17.27
C MET A 9 46.68 -75.32 -18.34
N VAL A 10 45.77 -75.50 -19.30
CA VAL A 10 45.37 -74.51 -20.30
C VAL A 10 44.26 -73.65 -19.68
N ALA A 11 44.46 -72.34 -19.59
CA ALA A 11 43.44 -71.38 -19.16
C ALA A 11 42.70 -70.82 -20.39
N PHE A 12 41.39 -71.11 -20.47
CA PHE A 12 40.45 -70.48 -21.39
C PHE A 12 40.20 -69.02 -20.98
N ILE A 13 40.48 -68.07 -21.87
CA ILE A 13 40.03 -66.68 -21.73
C ILE A 13 38.64 -66.59 -22.36
N ALA A 14 37.62 -66.45 -21.52
CA ALA A 14 36.26 -66.14 -21.95
C ALA A 14 36.16 -64.65 -22.30
N VAL A 15 35.82 -64.35 -23.55
CA VAL A 15 35.42 -63.01 -24.00
C VAL A 15 33.99 -62.78 -23.53
N ALA A 16 33.80 -61.90 -22.55
CA ALA A 16 32.47 -61.45 -22.13
C ALA A 16 31.89 -60.48 -23.17
N PRO A 17 30.59 -60.57 -23.51
CA PRO A 17 29.94 -59.61 -24.39
C PRO A 17 29.78 -58.26 -23.67
N LEU A 18 30.03 -57.19 -24.41
CA LEU A 18 29.82 -55.81 -24.01
C LEU A 18 28.31 -55.59 -23.78
N VAL A 19 27.85 -55.72 -22.53
CA VAL A 19 26.47 -55.39 -22.14
C VAL A 19 26.34 -53.87 -22.18
N ALA A 20 25.37 -53.39 -22.97
CA ALA A 20 25.00 -51.98 -23.02
C ALA A 20 24.72 -51.46 -21.60
N GLN A 21 25.43 -50.41 -21.21
CA GLN A 21 25.29 -49.79 -19.90
C GLN A 21 23.91 -49.11 -19.84
N GLU A 22 22.93 -49.76 -19.21
CA GLU A 22 21.62 -49.15 -18.91
C GLU A 22 21.85 -47.97 -17.96
N LYS A 23 21.72 -46.73 -18.48
CA LYS A 23 21.68 -45.50 -17.68
C LYS A 23 20.57 -45.66 -16.63
N GLU A 24 20.89 -45.43 -15.36
CA GLU A 24 19.92 -45.48 -14.26
C GLU A 24 18.66 -44.62 -14.57
N PRO A 25 17.45 -45.07 -14.19
CA PRO A 25 16.23 -44.32 -14.42
C PRO A 25 16.28 -43.00 -13.64
N MET A 26 16.16 -41.89 -14.37
CA MET A 26 16.14 -40.55 -13.77
C MET A 26 14.91 -40.40 -12.88
N LYS A 27 15.14 -40.32 -11.57
CA LYS A 27 14.11 -40.00 -10.58
C LYS A 27 13.78 -38.50 -10.53
N GLU A 28 13.62 -37.87 -11.69
CA GLU A 28 13.23 -36.46 -11.76
C GLU A 28 11.71 -36.39 -11.92
N ILE A 29 11.05 -35.59 -11.07
CA ILE A 29 9.62 -35.35 -11.17
C ILE A 29 9.40 -34.47 -12.40
N VAL A 30 8.71 -35.00 -13.41
CA VAL A 30 8.40 -34.28 -14.64
C VAL A 30 6.90 -34.00 -14.72
N ILE A 31 6.56 -32.85 -15.28
CA ILE A 31 5.19 -32.53 -15.67
C ILE A 31 5.05 -32.86 -17.15
N VAL A 32 4.28 -33.91 -17.46
CA VAL A 32 3.97 -34.31 -18.83
C VAL A 32 2.58 -33.81 -19.17
N GLU A 33 2.46 -32.88 -20.10
CA GLU A 33 1.16 -32.41 -20.57
C GLU A 33 0.76 -33.16 -21.85
N LEU A 34 -0.43 -33.76 -21.83
CA LEU A 34 -1.01 -34.44 -22.97
C LEU A 34 -1.65 -33.44 -23.93
N ASN A 35 -1.86 -33.86 -25.18
CA ASN A 35 -2.59 -33.06 -26.18
C ASN A 35 -4.04 -32.75 -25.75
N SER A 36 -4.62 -33.57 -24.86
CA SER A 36 -5.91 -33.31 -24.21
C SER A 36 -5.89 -32.10 -23.25
N GLY A 37 -4.71 -31.59 -22.88
CA GLY A 37 -4.53 -30.58 -21.84
C GLY A 37 -4.40 -31.16 -20.43
N GLU A 38 -4.53 -32.48 -20.28
CA GLU A 38 -4.29 -33.17 -19.02
C GLU A 38 -2.81 -33.06 -18.64
N LYS A 39 -2.56 -32.75 -17.36
CA LYS A 39 -1.20 -32.64 -16.80
C LYS A 39 -0.95 -33.81 -15.87
N LEU A 40 0.07 -34.57 -16.20
CA LEU A 40 0.55 -35.69 -15.42
C LEU A 40 1.77 -35.24 -14.64
N ILE A 41 1.78 -35.50 -13.33
CA ILE A 41 2.92 -35.20 -12.47
C ILE A 41 3.43 -36.54 -11.94
N GLY A 42 4.64 -36.91 -12.34
CA GLY A 42 5.21 -38.20 -11.97
C GLY A 42 6.68 -38.32 -12.34
N VAL A 43 7.25 -39.49 -12.12
CA VAL A 43 8.63 -39.81 -12.46
C VAL A 43 8.65 -40.58 -13.76
N VAL A 44 9.46 -40.14 -14.73
CA VAL A 44 9.60 -40.87 -15.99
C VAL A 44 10.46 -42.12 -15.74
N THR A 45 9.82 -43.28 -15.77
CA THR A 45 10.48 -44.58 -15.53
C THR A 45 11.05 -45.17 -16.82
N GLU A 46 10.37 -44.93 -17.95
CA GLU A 46 10.81 -45.39 -19.26
C GLU A 46 10.46 -44.33 -20.33
N LEU A 47 11.32 -44.18 -21.34
CA LEU A 47 11.03 -43.37 -22.52
C LEU A 47 11.63 -44.13 -23.70
N THR A 48 10.82 -44.42 -24.69
CA THR A 48 11.24 -45.09 -25.91
C THR A 48 11.20 -44.08 -27.06
N SER A 49 11.45 -44.54 -28.29
CA SER A 49 11.27 -43.70 -29.48
C SER A 49 9.81 -43.28 -29.70
N ASP A 50 8.85 -44.04 -29.15
CA ASP A 50 7.42 -43.92 -29.45
C ASP A 50 6.52 -43.68 -28.21
N ALA A 51 6.99 -43.95 -27.00
CA ALA A 51 6.20 -43.86 -25.78
C ALA A 51 7.00 -43.33 -24.57
N VAL A 52 6.29 -42.84 -23.57
CA VAL A 52 6.80 -42.48 -22.25
C VAL A 52 5.99 -43.19 -21.17
N LYS A 53 6.67 -43.86 -20.24
CA LYS A 53 6.07 -44.40 -19.02
C LYS A 53 6.36 -43.47 -17.85
N VAL A 54 5.31 -43.14 -17.13
CA VAL A 54 5.34 -42.24 -15.98
C VAL A 54 4.78 -42.98 -14.78
N GLU A 55 5.53 -43.02 -13.69
CA GLU A 55 5.05 -43.42 -12.37
C GLU A 55 4.41 -42.21 -11.69
N LEU A 56 3.10 -42.29 -11.47
CA LEU A 56 2.26 -41.26 -10.88
C LEU A 56 2.45 -41.22 -9.36
N LYS A 57 2.05 -40.10 -8.74
CA LYS A 57 2.20 -39.88 -7.28
C LYS A 57 1.44 -40.89 -6.41
N ASP A 58 0.38 -41.50 -6.93
CA ASP A 58 -0.41 -42.53 -6.25
C ASP A 58 0.21 -43.93 -6.36
N GLY A 59 1.39 -44.05 -6.97
CA GLY A 59 2.08 -45.31 -7.22
C GLY A 59 1.57 -46.05 -8.46
N GLY A 60 0.60 -45.49 -9.20
CA GLY A 60 0.17 -46.01 -10.49
C GLY A 60 1.21 -45.77 -11.58
N THR A 61 1.26 -46.62 -12.60
CA THR A 61 2.07 -46.40 -13.81
C THR A 61 1.17 -46.15 -15.00
N ALA A 62 1.51 -45.15 -15.82
CA ALA A 62 0.79 -44.84 -17.04
C ALA A 62 1.75 -44.70 -18.22
N GLU A 63 1.35 -45.24 -19.38
CA GLU A 63 2.13 -45.21 -20.62
C GLU A 63 1.39 -44.38 -21.66
N TYR A 64 2.10 -43.44 -22.27
CA TYR A 64 1.54 -42.55 -23.30
C TYR A 64 2.42 -42.56 -24.53
N LYS A 65 1.81 -42.62 -25.71
CA LYS A 65 2.57 -42.46 -26.95
C LYS A 65 3.03 -41.01 -27.06
N LEU A 66 4.26 -40.79 -27.50
CA LEU A 66 4.84 -39.44 -27.60
C LEU A 66 4.04 -38.52 -28.52
N LYS A 67 3.34 -39.07 -29.52
CA LYS A 67 2.43 -38.32 -30.39
C LYS A 67 1.21 -37.74 -29.65
N ASP A 68 0.85 -38.31 -28.51
CA ASP A 68 -0.28 -37.89 -27.67
C ASP A 68 0.18 -36.93 -26.55
N VAL A 69 1.50 -36.72 -26.43
CA VAL A 69 2.15 -35.81 -25.48
C VAL A 69 2.48 -34.50 -26.19
N LYS A 70 2.28 -33.36 -25.52
CA LYS A 70 2.64 -32.07 -26.10
C LYS A 70 4.16 -31.99 -26.33
N PRO A 71 4.60 -31.49 -27.49
CA PRO A 71 6.02 -31.52 -27.85
C PRO A 71 6.96 -30.84 -26.85
N TYR A 72 6.52 -29.76 -26.19
CA TYR A 72 7.36 -29.08 -25.18
C TYR A 72 7.59 -29.94 -23.92
N SER A 73 6.73 -30.92 -23.64
CA SER A 73 6.94 -31.88 -22.55
C SER A 73 7.90 -33.00 -22.99
N VAL A 74 7.86 -33.38 -24.28
CA VAL A 74 8.75 -34.40 -24.85
C VAL A 74 10.18 -33.89 -25.02
N PHE A 75 10.37 -32.62 -25.41
CA PHE A 75 11.68 -32.02 -25.64
C PHE A 75 12.68 -32.21 -24.48
N PRO A 76 12.39 -31.79 -23.22
CA PRO A 76 13.33 -31.95 -22.12
C PRO A 76 13.64 -33.42 -21.81
N LEU A 77 12.67 -34.31 -21.99
CA LEU A 77 12.86 -35.76 -21.83
C LEU A 77 13.83 -36.34 -22.86
N ARG A 78 13.78 -35.87 -24.10
CA ARG A 78 14.76 -36.25 -25.14
C ARG A 78 16.14 -35.66 -24.85
N LYS A 79 16.18 -34.40 -24.40
CA LYS A 79 17.42 -33.67 -24.10
C LYS A 79 18.30 -34.34 -23.04
N THR A 80 17.70 -34.97 -22.02
CA THR A 80 18.46 -35.65 -20.97
C THR A 80 19.10 -36.97 -21.43
N ARG A 81 18.72 -37.48 -22.60
CA ARG A 81 19.19 -38.78 -23.11
C ARG A 81 20.24 -38.69 -24.19
N ILE A 82 20.34 -37.55 -24.86
CA ILE A 82 21.39 -37.34 -25.85
C ILE A 82 22.76 -37.26 -25.16
N ASP A 83 23.82 -37.60 -25.89
CA ASP A 83 25.19 -37.29 -25.49
C ASP A 83 25.44 -35.80 -25.73
N ASP A 84 25.72 -35.05 -24.66
CA ASP A 84 25.94 -33.60 -24.69
C ASP A 84 27.17 -33.16 -25.50
N LYS A 85 28.03 -34.12 -25.88
CA LYS A 85 29.19 -33.92 -26.76
C LYS A 85 28.94 -34.36 -28.20
N SER A 86 27.79 -34.97 -28.50
CA SER A 86 27.45 -35.44 -29.83
C SER A 86 26.76 -34.34 -30.64
N ALA A 87 27.48 -33.76 -31.60
CA ALA A 87 26.93 -32.76 -32.51
C ALA A 87 25.71 -33.28 -33.28
N ALA A 88 25.75 -34.54 -33.74
CA ALA A 88 24.64 -35.17 -34.44
C ALA A 88 23.39 -35.29 -33.56
N ALA A 89 23.55 -35.66 -32.28
CA ALA A 89 22.41 -35.80 -31.36
C ALA A 89 21.76 -34.44 -31.05
N HIS A 90 22.55 -33.37 -30.92
CA HIS A 90 22.03 -32.00 -30.82
C HIS A 90 21.30 -31.57 -32.11
N ALA A 91 21.81 -31.94 -33.29
CA ALA A 91 21.15 -31.62 -34.56
C ALA A 91 19.78 -32.32 -34.68
N GLU A 92 19.69 -33.61 -34.32
CA GLU A 92 18.44 -34.37 -34.30
C GLU A 92 17.42 -33.81 -33.28
N LEU A 93 17.90 -33.38 -32.11
CA LEU A 93 17.05 -32.72 -31.11
C LEU A 93 16.55 -31.35 -31.61
N GLY A 94 17.38 -30.63 -32.37
CA GLY A 94 17.02 -29.40 -33.07
C GLY A 94 15.96 -29.64 -34.15
N ASP A 95 16.09 -30.72 -34.93
CA ASP A 95 15.12 -31.14 -35.95
C ASP A 95 13.76 -31.43 -35.30
N PHE A 96 13.76 -32.24 -34.22
CA PHE A 96 12.55 -32.49 -33.44
C PHE A 96 11.91 -31.20 -32.94
N ALA A 97 12.70 -30.29 -32.37
CA ALA A 97 12.19 -29.02 -31.88
C ALA A 97 11.60 -28.15 -33.01
N PHE A 98 12.26 -28.10 -34.16
CA PHE A 98 11.84 -27.34 -35.32
C PHE A 98 10.52 -27.85 -35.91
N GLU A 99 10.41 -29.16 -36.14
CA GLU A 99 9.19 -29.81 -36.65
C GLU A 99 7.98 -29.59 -35.74
N ASN A 100 8.22 -29.36 -34.45
CA ASN A 100 7.19 -29.13 -33.45
C ASN A 100 7.01 -27.65 -33.06
N ASN A 101 7.52 -26.71 -33.87
CA ASN A 101 7.44 -25.26 -33.64
C ASN A 101 8.05 -24.78 -32.29
N LEU A 102 8.94 -25.58 -31.69
CA LEU A 102 9.72 -25.21 -30.51
C LEU A 102 10.97 -24.43 -30.95
N TYR A 103 10.75 -23.31 -31.66
CA TYR A 103 11.81 -22.56 -32.32
C TYR A 103 12.92 -22.05 -31.38
N PRO A 104 12.65 -21.54 -30.15
CA PRO A 104 13.72 -21.19 -29.22
C PRO A 104 14.67 -22.35 -28.92
N GLN A 105 14.10 -23.54 -28.73
CA GLN A 105 14.83 -24.77 -28.46
C GLN A 105 15.61 -25.20 -29.71
N ALA A 106 14.98 -25.20 -30.88
CA ALA A 106 15.64 -25.54 -32.15
C ALA A 106 16.86 -24.64 -32.41
N VAL A 107 16.73 -23.32 -32.21
CA VAL A 107 17.84 -22.36 -32.33
C VAL A 107 19.00 -22.73 -31.40
N SER A 108 18.70 -23.07 -30.14
CA SER A 108 19.71 -23.44 -29.15
C SER A 108 20.43 -24.73 -29.52
N GLU A 109 19.70 -25.77 -29.95
CA GLU A 109 20.28 -27.08 -30.24
C GLU A 109 21.06 -27.10 -31.56
N TYR A 110 20.57 -26.42 -32.61
CA TYR A 110 21.35 -26.25 -33.84
C TYR A 110 22.63 -25.45 -33.62
N ALA A 111 22.58 -24.37 -32.83
CA ALA A 111 23.78 -23.60 -32.51
C ALA A 111 24.81 -24.47 -31.78
N LYS A 112 24.36 -25.26 -30.79
CA LYS A 112 25.23 -26.17 -30.06
C LYS A 112 25.83 -27.27 -30.95
N ALA A 113 25.05 -27.82 -31.88
CA ALA A 113 25.56 -28.79 -32.86
C ALA A 113 26.67 -28.21 -33.73
N ILE A 114 26.51 -26.96 -34.21
CA ILE A 114 27.51 -26.25 -35.01
C ILE A 114 28.76 -25.93 -34.17
N ASP A 115 28.59 -25.55 -32.90
CA ASP A 115 29.71 -25.26 -31.99
C ASP A 115 30.54 -26.52 -31.68
N LEU A 116 29.89 -27.68 -31.59
CA LEU A 116 30.55 -28.98 -31.36
C LEU A 116 31.23 -29.51 -32.64
N ASP A 117 30.62 -29.33 -33.81
CA ASP A 117 31.16 -29.74 -35.10
C ASP A 117 30.87 -28.68 -36.19
N GLY A 118 31.88 -27.86 -36.45
CA GLY A 118 31.80 -26.79 -37.45
C GLY A 118 31.56 -27.27 -38.88
N SER A 119 31.80 -28.55 -39.20
CA SER A 119 31.49 -29.11 -40.53
C SER A 119 29.98 -29.18 -40.80
N LEU A 120 29.16 -29.19 -39.75
CA LEU A 120 27.70 -29.17 -39.85
C LEU A 120 27.15 -27.79 -40.19
N LYS A 121 27.96 -26.73 -40.14
CA LYS A 121 27.52 -25.34 -40.35
C LYS A 121 26.75 -25.18 -41.66
N GLU A 122 27.32 -25.59 -42.79
CA GLU A 122 26.69 -25.44 -44.10
C GLU A 122 25.32 -26.16 -44.18
N LYS A 123 25.21 -27.32 -43.54
CA LYS A 123 23.97 -28.11 -43.50
C LYS A 123 22.91 -27.50 -42.57
N LEU A 124 23.31 -26.99 -41.41
CA LEU A 124 22.39 -26.54 -40.36
C LEU A 124 22.11 -25.03 -40.41
N GLU A 125 22.91 -24.23 -41.11
CA GLU A 125 22.75 -22.78 -41.18
C GLU A 125 21.40 -22.36 -41.74
N LYS A 126 20.91 -23.06 -42.77
CA LYS A 126 19.56 -22.85 -43.31
C LYS A 126 18.48 -23.14 -42.26
N LYS A 127 18.55 -24.31 -41.60
CA LYS A 127 17.58 -24.71 -40.56
C LYS A 127 17.62 -23.77 -39.36
N LEU A 128 18.81 -23.34 -38.94
CA LEU A 128 19.00 -22.35 -37.89
C LEU A 128 18.38 -21.01 -38.28
N SER A 129 18.58 -20.53 -39.50
CA SER A 129 17.97 -19.29 -39.99
C SER A 129 16.44 -19.36 -40.03
N GLU A 130 15.89 -20.49 -40.49
CA GLU A 130 14.45 -20.76 -40.47
C GLU A 130 13.90 -20.80 -39.04
N ALA A 131 14.61 -21.47 -38.11
CA ALA A 131 14.23 -21.53 -36.71
C ALA A 131 14.26 -20.15 -36.04
N LYS A 132 15.29 -19.34 -36.31
CA LYS A 132 15.37 -17.94 -35.84
C LYS A 132 14.19 -17.11 -36.35
N THR A 133 13.82 -17.29 -37.62
CA THR A 133 12.66 -16.62 -38.24
C THR A 133 11.35 -17.06 -37.59
N GLY A 134 11.20 -18.36 -37.29
CA GLY A 134 10.05 -18.90 -36.58
C GLY A 134 9.90 -18.36 -35.16
N ASP A 135 10.98 -18.29 -34.37
CA ASP A 135 10.93 -17.72 -33.02
C ASP A 135 10.63 -16.21 -33.05
N ALA A 136 11.26 -15.48 -33.97
CA ALA A 136 10.98 -14.05 -34.19
C ALA A 136 9.50 -13.80 -34.51
N LYS A 137 8.90 -14.64 -35.36
CA LYS A 137 7.47 -14.59 -35.70
C LYS A 137 6.59 -14.76 -34.46
N ILE A 138 6.82 -15.81 -33.67
CA ILE A 138 6.01 -16.08 -32.47
C ILE A 138 6.11 -14.93 -31.47
N LEU A 139 7.33 -14.43 -31.21
CA LEU A 139 7.52 -13.29 -30.29
C LEU A 139 6.83 -12.03 -30.79
N PHE A 140 6.87 -11.78 -32.10
CA PHE A 140 6.18 -10.66 -32.72
C PHE A 140 4.65 -10.80 -32.56
N GLU A 141 4.08 -11.93 -32.98
CA GLU A 141 2.64 -12.19 -32.90
C GLU A 141 2.11 -12.13 -31.45
N ASP A 142 2.85 -12.68 -30.49
CA ASP A 142 2.58 -12.55 -29.06
C ASP A 142 2.54 -11.08 -28.63
N GLY A 143 3.54 -10.29 -29.05
CA GLY A 143 3.62 -8.86 -28.77
C GLY A 143 2.39 -8.10 -29.27
N ILE A 144 1.96 -8.38 -30.51
CA ILE A 144 0.75 -7.78 -31.09
C ILE A 144 -0.51 -8.22 -30.34
N ALA A 145 -0.62 -9.49 -29.98
CA ALA A 145 -1.76 -10.00 -29.22
C ALA A 145 -1.87 -9.34 -27.83
N LEU A 146 -0.73 -9.14 -27.14
CA LEU A 146 -0.67 -8.44 -25.85
C LEU A 146 -1.05 -6.96 -25.99
N ALA A 147 -0.58 -6.28 -27.04
CA ALA A 147 -0.95 -4.90 -27.33
C ALA A 147 -2.47 -4.75 -27.55
N LYS A 148 -3.10 -5.67 -28.31
CA LYS A 148 -4.56 -5.71 -28.50
C LYS A 148 -5.33 -5.92 -27.19
N LYS A 149 -4.76 -6.70 -26.26
CA LYS A 149 -5.30 -6.90 -24.90
C LYS A 149 -5.00 -5.74 -23.95
N LYS A 150 -4.38 -4.65 -24.43
CA LYS A 150 -3.93 -3.50 -23.64
C LYS A 150 -2.89 -3.85 -22.57
N GLN A 151 -2.20 -4.97 -22.72
CA GLN A 151 -1.07 -5.39 -21.88
C GLN A 151 0.23 -4.78 -22.46
N TYR A 152 0.30 -3.46 -22.49
CA TYR A 152 1.33 -2.74 -23.25
C TYR A 152 2.75 -3.00 -22.74
N GLU A 153 2.95 -3.18 -21.42
CA GLU A 153 4.28 -3.49 -20.87
C GLU A 153 4.81 -4.84 -21.38
N ASP A 154 3.97 -5.88 -21.36
CA ASP A 154 4.35 -7.20 -21.85
C ASP A 154 4.52 -7.20 -23.37
N ALA A 155 3.69 -6.43 -24.09
CA ALA A 155 3.85 -6.22 -25.53
C ALA A 155 5.20 -5.59 -25.87
N VAL A 156 5.59 -4.52 -25.17
CA VAL A 156 6.88 -3.85 -25.35
C VAL A 156 8.03 -4.82 -25.10
N ARG A 157 7.96 -5.63 -24.03
CA ARG A 157 8.99 -6.64 -23.73
C ARG A 157 9.14 -7.65 -24.87
N LYS A 158 8.04 -8.21 -25.37
CA LYS A 158 8.03 -9.20 -26.46
C LYS A 158 8.57 -8.64 -27.76
N LEU A 159 8.12 -7.45 -28.18
CA LEU A 159 8.60 -6.79 -29.39
C LEU A 159 10.08 -6.38 -29.27
N THR A 160 10.54 -5.97 -28.09
CA THR A 160 11.97 -5.69 -27.84
C THR A 160 12.83 -6.95 -27.94
N LEU A 161 12.32 -8.11 -27.49
CA LEU A 161 13.01 -9.38 -27.65
C LEU A 161 13.22 -9.75 -29.12
N VAL A 162 12.25 -9.47 -30.01
CA VAL A 162 12.42 -9.67 -31.46
C VAL A 162 13.64 -8.90 -31.96
N ARG A 163 13.73 -7.60 -31.64
CA ARG A 163 14.82 -6.73 -32.11
C ARG A 163 16.19 -7.08 -31.55
N THR A 164 16.23 -7.45 -30.26
CA THR A 164 17.48 -7.73 -29.56
C THR A 164 18.02 -9.12 -29.86
N LYS A 165 17.16 -10.14 -29.97
CA LYS A 165 17.54 -11.53 -30.21
C LYS A 165 17.69 -11.86 -31.69
N TYR A 166 16.92 -11.20 -32.55
CA TYR A 166 16.85 -11.48 -34.00
C TYR A 166 16.99 -10.21 -34.84
N PRO A 167 18.12 -9.47 -34.71
CA PRO A 167 18.38 -8.33 -35.56
C PRO A 167 18.39 -8.76 -37.03
N SER A 168 17.85 -7.92 -37.91
CA SER A 168 17.75 -8.20 -39.36
C SER A 168 16.80 -9.35 -39.75
N SER A 169 16.01 -9.90 -38.82
CA SER A 169 14.89 -10.77 -39.21
C SER A 169 13.81 -9.96 -39.95
N ALA A 170 12.97 -10.63 -40.75
CA ALA A 170 11.82 -10.00 -41.40
C ALA A 170 10.85 -9.33 -40.40
N TYR A 171 10.89 -9.72 -39.12
CA TYR A 171 10.07 -9.19 -38.04
C TYR A 171 10.73 -8.05 -37.25
N ASP A 172 12.04 -7.78 -37.44
CA ASP A 172 12.74 -6.71 -36.71
C ASP A 172 12.19 -5.32 -37.05
N ALA A 173 12.05 -5.02 -38.35
CA ALA A 173 11.48 -3.76 -38.82
C ALA A 173 10.00 -3.60 -38.40
N GLN A 174 9.22 -4.68 -38.48
CA GLN A 174 7.81 -4.68 -38.04
C GLN A 174 7.70 -4.47 -36.53
N ALA A 175 8.57 -5.11 -35.73
CA ALA A 175 8.60 -4.94 -34.30
C ALA A 175 8.98 -3.51 -33.90
N ALA A 176 9.89 -2.86 -34.65
CA ALA A 176 10.24 -1.46 -34.44
C ALA A 176 9.05 -0.52 -34.66
N GLU A 177 8.32 -0.69 -35.78
CA GLU A 177 7.13 0.10 -36.09
C GLU A 177 6.02 -0.08 -35.03
N GLU A 178 5.78 -1.32 -34.60
CA GLU A 178 4.76 -1.63 -33.60
C GLU A 178 5.15 -1.14 -32.20
N LEU A 179 6.44 -1.14 -31.86
CA LEU A 179 6.94 -0.52 -30.63
C LEU A 179 6.65 0.99 -30.61
N GLU A 180 6.81 1.70 -31.72
CA GLU A 180 6.48 3.12 -31.80
C GLU A 180 4.98 3.37 -31.58
N LYS A 181 4.12 2.54 -32.17
CA LYS A 181 2.66 2.60 -31.96
C LYS A 181 2.29 2.36 -30.49
N VAL A 182 2.82 1.29 -29.89
CA VAL A 182 2.56 0.97 -28.47
C VAL A 182 3.11 2.07 -27.56
N ALA A 183 4.29 2.62 -27.84
CA ALA A 183 4.87 3.71 -27.07
C ALA A 183 4.02 4.99 -27.13
N ALA A 184 3.47 5.32 -28.30
CA ALA A 184 2.54 6.46 -28.45
C ALA A 184 1.27 6.28 -27.60
N ILE A 185 0.67 5.08 -27.62
CA ILE A 185 -0.51 4.76 -26.80
C ILE A 185 -0.19 4.86 -25.30
N VAL A 186 0.94 4.29 -24.86
CA VAL A 186 1.36 4.34 -23.45
C VAL A 186 1.59 5.79 -23.01
N LYS A 187 2.21 6.61 -23.87
CA LYS A 187 2.42 8.04 -23.61
C LYS A 187 1.10 8.78 -23.43
N GLU A 188 0.12 8.56 -24.31
CA GLU A 188 -1.20 9.19 -24.21
C GLU A 188 -1.94 8.76 -22.93
N LEU A 189 -1.92 7.46 -22.60
CA LEU A 189 -2.53 6.94 -21.38
C LEU A 189 -1.89 7.52 -20.11
N ASN A 190 -0.57 7.70 -20.10
CA ASN A 190 0.14 8.29 -18.97
C ASN A 190 -0.16 9.79 -18.82
N GLU A 191 -0.26 10.53 -19.93
CA GLU A 191 -0.65 11.94 -19.89
C GLU A 191 -2.09 12.09 -19.37
N LYS A 192 -3.02 11.26 -19.85
CA LYS A 192 -4.40 11.25 -19.34
C LYS A 192 -4.46 10.94 -17.85
N LYS A 193 -3.74 9.90 -17.38
CA LYS A 193 -3.65 9.57 -15.95
C LYS A 193 -3.08 10.74 -15.13
N ARG A 194 -2.10 11.47 -15.67
CA ARG A 194 -1.54 12.65 -15.01
C ARG A 194 -2.57 13.76 -14.87
N GLN A 195 -3.33 14.04 -15.93
CA GLN A 195 -4.42 15.03 -15.92
C GLN A 195 -5.53 14.64 -14.93
N ASP A 196 -5.98 13.38 -14.96
CA ASP A 196 -6.99 12.86 -14.03
C ASP A 196 -6.52 12.97 -12.57
N LEU A 197 -5.25 12.68 -12.30
CA LEU A 197 -4.65 12.78 -10.97
C LEU A 197 -4.56 14.24 -10.49
N GLU A 198 -4.21 15.16 -11.37
CA GLU A 198 -4.15 16.59 -11.05
C GLU A 198 -5.53 17.18 -10.77
N GLU A 199 -6.53 16.81 -11.56
CA GLU A 199 -7.92 17.19 -11.30
C GLU A 199 -8.44 16.61 -9.97
N ALA A 200 -8.12 15.34 -9.68
CA ALA A 200 -8.48 14.71 -8.42
C ALA A 200 -7.85 15.41 -7.20
N LYS A 201 -6.58 15.82 -7.30
CA LYS A 201 -5.90 16.60 -6.25
C LYS A 201 -6.61 17.93 -6.02
N LYS A 202 -6.88 18.70 -7.09
CA LYS A 202 -7.57 19.98 -6.99
C LYS A 202 -8.95 19.84 -6.32
N ARG A 203 -9.74 18.83 -6.74
CA ARG A 203 -11.05 18.54 -6.12
C ARG A 203 -10.94 18.20 -4.63
N LEU A 204 -9.86 17.53 -4.22
CA LEU A 204 -9.63 17.16 -2.82
C LEU A 204 -9.21 18.39 -2.00
N GLU A 205 -8.35 19.25 -2.53
CA GLU A 205 -7.98 20.52 -1.91
C GLU A 205 -9.20 21.44 -1.72
N ASP A 206 -10.06 21.57 -2.73
CA ASP A 206 -11.27 22.39 -2.65
C ASP A 206 -12.23 21.86 -1.57
N LYS A 207 -12.40 20.53 -1.46
CA LYS A 207 -13.21 19.90 -0.41
C LYS A 207 -12.63 20.09 0.99
N LEU A 208 -11.30 20.04 1.13
CA LEU A 208 -10.64 20.32 2.41
C LEU A 208 -10.86 21.77 2.83
N LYS A 209 -10.66 22.73 1.92
CA LYS A 209 -10.92 24.15 2.17
C LYS A 209 -12.39 24.40 2.56
N GLU A 210 -13.34 23.79 1.85
CA GLU A 210 -14.77 23.90 2.17
C GLU A 210 -15.08 23.34 3.57
N LYS A 211 -14.52 22.17 3.91
CA LYS A 211 -14.70 21.55 5.22
C LYS A 211 -14.08 22.37 6.35
N GLU A 212 -12.89 22.93 6.12
CA GLU A 212 -12.21 23.83 7.06
C GLU A 212 -13.01 25.12 7.26
N ALA A 213 -13.49 25.73 6.18
CA ALA A 213 -14.34 26.92 6.24
C ALA A 213 -15.65 26.64 7.00
N LYS A 214 -16.29 25.49 6.74
CA LYS A 214 -17.51 25.07 7.45
C LYS A 214 -17.25 24.86 8.94
N ARG A 215 -16.17 24.16 9.31
CA ARG A 215 -15.78 23.92 10.71
C ARG A 215 -15.50 25.25 11.42
N THR A 216 -14.75 26.14 10.77
CA THR A 216 -14.42 27.48 11.26
C THR A 216 -15.68 28.27 11.57
N ARG A 217 -16.61 28.32 10.60
CA ARG A 217 -17.90 29.01 10.75
C ARG A 217 -18.73 28.43 11.89
N THR A 218 -18.87 27.11 11.98
CA THR A 218 -19.66 26.47 13.04
C THR A 218 -19.11 26.78 14.44
N SER A 219 -17.79 26.67 14.64
CA SER A 219 -17.18 26.98 15.94
C SER A 219 -17.34 28.45 16.32
N TYR A 220 -17.22 29.37 15.36
CA TYR A 220 -17.43 30.79 15.61
C TYR A 220 -18.90 31.09 15.96
N ASP A 221 -19.85 30.55 15.18
CA ASP A 221 -21.30 30.72 15.42
C ASP A 221 -21.71 30.17 16.80
N GLU A 222 -21.14 29.05 17.22
CA GLU A 222 -21.36 28.47 18.55
C GLU A 222 -20.82 29.37 19.68
N ALA A 223 -19.64 29.97 19.48
CA ALA A 223 -19.09 30.95 20.43
C ALA A 223 -20.01 32.18 20.57
N ILE A 224 -20.49 32.74 19.45
CA ILE A 224 -21.40 33.89 19.45
C ILE A 224 -22.71 33.54 20.15
N LYS A 225 -23.31 32.39 19.82
CA LYS A 225 -24.56 31.94 20.44
C LYS A 225 -24.42 31.76 21.96
N ALA A 226 -23.31 31.18 22.42
CA ALA A 226 -23.03 31.03 23.84
C ALA A 226 -22.85 32.41 24.52
N PHE A 227 -22.14 33.34 23.87
CA PHE A 227 -21.94 34.69 24.39
C PHE A 227 -23.25 35.48 24.52
N ASP A 228 -24.10 35.45 23.50
CA ASP A 228 -25.40 36.13 23.52
C ASP A 228 -26.34 35.53 24.57
N GLY A 229 -26.31 34.19 24.71
CA GLY A 229 -27.02 33.49 25.78
C GLY A 229 -26.56 33.94 27.17
N ALA A 230 -25.25 34.13 27.37
CA ALA A 230 -24.72 34.64 28.62
C ALA A 230 -25.19 36.07 28.91
N LYS A 231 -25.13 36.99 27.93
CA LYS A 231 -25.61 38.37 28.10
C LYS A 231 -27.07 38.42 28.56
N LYS A 232 -27.92 37.55 28.00
CA LYS A 232 -29.31 37.43 28.42
C LYS A 232 -29.43 37.01 29.90
N LEU A 233 -28.67 36.00 30.33
CA LEU A 233 -28.66 35.55 31.72
C LEU A 233 -28.10 36.59 32.70
N VAL A 234 -27.17 37.44 32.25
CA VAL A 234 -26.70 38.59 33.03
C VAL A 234 -27.84 39.56 33.28
N ALA A 235 -28.56 39.94 32.21
CA ALA A 235 -29.72 40.84 32.31
C ALA A 235 -30.84 40.26 33.18
N ASP A 236 -31.15 38.97 33.02
CA ASP A 236 -32.14 38.27 33.84
C ASP A 236 -31.74 38.27 35.32
N GLY A 237 -30.45 38.04 35.62
CA GLY A 237 -29.94 38.09 36.98
C GLY A 237 -30.07 39.48 37.61
N LEU A 238 -29.78 40.55 36.88
CA LEU A 238 -30.01 41.93 37.35
C LEU A 238 -31.49 42.19 37.64
N ALA A 239 -32.40 41.70 36.80
CA ALA A 239 -33.84 41.84 37.02
C ALA A 239 -34.34 41.03 38.23
N LEU A 240 -33.70 39.89 38.53
CA LEU A 240 -34.01 39.05 39.70
C LEU A 240 -33.43 39.63 40.99
N GLU A 241 -32.26 40.25 40.93
CA GLU A 241 -31.64 40.97 42.04
C GLU A 241 -32.52 42.13 42.49
N ALA A 242 -33.08 42.90 41.54
CA ALA A 242 -34.04 43.97 41.82
C ALA A 242 -35.31 43.48 42.56
N LYS A 243 -35.63 42.18 42.45
CA LYS A 243 -36.75 41.52 43.15
C LYS A 243 -36.32 40.82 44.43
N ASN A 244 -35.07 41.01 44.86
CA ASN A 244 -34.44 40.38 46.02
C ASN A 244 -34.48 38.83 45.98
N ASN A 245 -34.46 38.22 44.79
CA ASN A 245 -34.47 36.76 44.64
C ASN A 245 -33.03 36.22 44.53
N VAL A 246 -32.34 36.14 45.66
CA VAL A 246 -30.92 35.77 45.76
C VAL A 246 -30.61 34.44 45.08
N SER A 247 -31.39 33.39 45.32
CA SER A 247 -31.11 32.05 44.80
C SER A 247 -31.30 31.94 43.28
N ALA A 248 -32.28 32.64 42.71
CA ALA A 248 -32.47 32.69 41.27
C ALA A 248 -31.40 33.56 40.59
N THR A 249 -31.03 34.68 41.22
CA THR A 249 -29.97 35.59 40.77
C THR A 249 -28.63 34.85 40.67
N ALA A 250 -28.20 34.17 41.74
CA ALA A 250 -26.96 33.41 41.78
C ALA A 250 -26.92 32.32 40.70
N ARG A 251 -28.02 31.60 40.50
CA ARG A 251 -28.14 30.59 39.43
C ARG A 251 -28.03 31.21 38.05
N SER A 252 -28.65 32.36 37.81
CA SER A 252 -28.60 33.05 36.51
C SER A 252 -27.17 33.44 36.16
N TRP A 253 -26.47 34.11 37.07
CA TRP A 253 -25.09 34.57 36.84
C TRP A 253 -24.06 33.44 36.79
N THR A 254 -24.20 32.39 37.60
CA THR A 254 -23.35 31.19 37.48
C THR A 254 -23.55 30.50 36.13
N SER A 255 -24.79 30.49 35.62
CA SER A 255 -25.08 29.94 34.29
C SER A 255 -24.51 30.83 33.18
N ALA A 256 -24.52 32.16 33.37
CA ALA A 256 -23.88 33.11 32.46
C ALA A 256 -22.36 32.89 32.39
N GLU A 257 -21.69 32.71 33.53
CA GLU A 257 -20.27 32.35 33.58
C GLU A 257 -19.99 31.09 32.75
N GLY A 258 -20.74 30.00 32.97
CA GLY A 258 -20.52 28.75 32.25
C GLY A 258 -20.65 28.90 30.73
N LEU A 259 -21.56 29.75 30.25
CA LEU A 259 -21.68 30.05 28.83
C LEU A 259 -20.53 30.91 28.30
N LEU A 260 -20.05 31.88 29.08
CA LEU A 260 -18.91 32.73 28.72
C LEU A 260 -17.61 31.92 28.60
N LEU A 261 -17.35 31.04 29.55
CA LEU A 261 -16.18 30.15 29.51
C LEU A 261 -16.25 29.20 28.31
N ARG A 262 -17.43 28.62 28.03
CA ARG A 262 -17.62 27.80 26.84
C ARG A 262 -17.42 28.58 25.54
N ALA A 263 -17.91 29.83 25.47
CA ALA A 263 -17.66 30.70 24.32
C ALA A 263 -16.15 30.93 24.12
N LYS A 264 -15.40 31.15 25.20
CA LYS A 264 -13.94 31.30 25.18
C LYS A 264 -13.25 30.04 24.66
N ASP A 265 -13.65 28.86 25.14
CA ASP A 265 -13.11 27.58 24.69
C ASP A 265 -13.33 27.34 23.18
N TYR A 266 -14.52 27.69 22.66
CA TYR A 266 -14.79 27.60 21.22
C TYR A 266 -13.86 28.50 20.40
N LEU A 267 -13.61 29.73 20.86
CA LEU A 267 -12.70 30.66 20.19
C LEU A 267 -11.25 30.18 20.27
N ASP A 268 -10.84 29.58 21.39
CA ASP A 268 -9.49 29.02 21.54
C ASP A 268 -9.24 27.81 20.66
N GLN A 269 -10.22 26.90 20.58
CA GLN A 269 -10.16 25.77 19.65
C GLN A 269 -10.12 26.24 18.19
N LEU A 270 -10.89 27.28 17.85
CA LEU A 270 -10.90 27.86 16.52
C LEU A 270 -9.56 28.50 16.16
N ALA A 271 -9.02 29.36 17.04
CA ALA A 271 -7.75 30.04 16.83
C ALA A 271 -6.57 29.07 16.73
N ALA A 272 -6.60 27.94 17.47
CA ALA A 272 -5.59 26.90 17.39
C ALA A 272 -5.70 26.05 16.11
N ALA A 273 -6.90 25.91 15.54
CA ALA A 273 -7.15 25.08 14.37
C ALA A 273 -6.96 25.81 13.03
N THR A 274 -7.10 27.14 13.02
CA THR A 274 -6.96 27.95 11.80
C THR A 274 -5.55 28.51 11.64
N LYS A 275 -5.14 28.74 10.38
CA LYS A 275 -3.93 29.52 10.03
C LYS A 275 -4.26 30.93 9.55
N ASP A 276 -5.54 31.25 9.46
CA ASP A 276 -6.03 32.54 9.01
C ASP A 276 -5.84 33.59 10.11
N VAL A 277 -4.98 34.57 9.83
CA VAL A 277 -4.60 35.61 10.80
C VAL A 277 -5.80 36.51 11.13
N ASP A 278 -6.68 36.78 10.17
CA ASP A 278 -7.85 37.63 10.38
C ASP A 278 -8.85 36.96 11.33
N ILE A 279 -9.03 35.65 11.19
CA ILE A 279 -9.87 34.86 12.12
C ILE A 279 -9.25 34.84 13.53
N ILE A 280 -7.93 34.67 13.63
CA ILE A 280 -7.22 34.66 14.92
C ILE A 280 -7.39 36.01 15.63
N GLU A 281 -7.25 37.13 14.92
CA GLU A 281 -7.47 38.46 15.50
C GLU A 281 -8.94 38.68 15.89
N ALA A 282 -9.89 38.27 15.06
CA ALA A 282 -11.32 38.32 15.41
C ALA A 282 -11.64 37.51 16.67
N CYS A 283 -11.05 36.33 16.83
CA CYS A 283 -11.16 35.54 18.06
C CYS A 283 -10.59 36.28 19.27
N LYS A 284 -9.41 36.91 19.16
CA LYS A 284 -8.79 37.67 20.26
C LYS A 284 -9.68 38.83 20.70
N ASP A 285 -10.19 39.61 19.75
CA ASP A 285 -11.05 40.75 20.08
C ASP A 285 -12.36 40.29 20.73
N LYS A 286 -12.95 39.19 20.24
CA LYS A 286 -14.14 38.63 20.87
C LYS A 286 -13.88 38.09 22.27
N LYS A 287 -12.71 37.50 22.51
CA LYS A 287 -12.31 37.06 23.86
C LYS A 287 -12.19 38.24 24.84
N LYS A 288 -11.71 39.41 24.40
CA LYS A 288 -11.68 40.62 25.26
C LYS A 288 -13.08 41.06 25.67
N GLU A 289 -14.06 41.00 24.76
CA GLU A 289 -15.47 41.30 25.09
C GLU A 289 -16.05 40.29 26.11
N ILE A 290 -15.72 39.00 25.94
CA ILE A 290 -16.11 37.93 26.87
C ILE A 290 -15.48 38.16 28.24
N ASP A 291 -14.19 38.47 28.30
CA ASP A 291 -13.46 38.72 29.55
C ASP A 291 -14.04 39.94 30.30
N THR A 292 -14.40 41.00 29.57
CA THR A 292 -15.11 42.16 30.15
C THR A 292 -16.44 41.75 30.78
N THR A 293 -17.20 40.88 30.11
CA THR A 293 -18.50 40.42 30.60
C THR A 293 -18.34 39.44 31.79
N LEU A 294 -17.29 38.61 31.78
CA LEU A 294 -16.94 37.72 32.91
C LEU A 294 -16.61 38.52 34.17
N ILE A 295 -15.81 39.58 34.05
CA ILE A 295 -15.50 40.48 35.18
C ILE A 295 -16.80 41.04 35.78
N GLN A 296 -17.74 41.49 34.95
CA GLN A 296 -19.05 41.97 35.42
C GLN A 296 -19.81 40.88 36.18
N VAL A 297 -19.92 39.67 35.63
CA VAL A 297 -20.58 38.53 36.28
C VAL A 297 -19.95 38.21 37.63
N TYR A 298 -18.62 38.20 37.71
CA TYR A 298 -17.88 37.94 38.94
C TYR A 298 -18.05 39.03 39.99
N ASN A 299 -18.07 40.29 39.57
CA ASN A 299 -18.38 41.41 40.46
C ASN A 299 -19.80 41.33 41.02
N HIS A 300 -20.78 40.98 40.19
CA HIS A 300 -22.16 40.79 40.61
C HIS A 300 -22.30 39.64 41.62
N LEU A 301 -21.72 38.47 41.33
CA LEU A 301 -21.71 37.33 42.25
C LEU A 301 -20.99 37.66 43.57
N GLY A 302 -19.83 38.31 43.49
CA GLY A 302 -19.06 38.75 44.66
C GLY A 302 -19.86 39.67 45.56
N ASN A 303 -20.51 40.68 44.98
CA ASN A 303 -21.38 41.60 45.71
C ASN A 303 -22.59 40.89 46.33
N LEU A 304 -23.28 40.04 45.57
CA LEU A 304 -24.43 39.28 46.07
C LEU A 304 -24.04 38.46 47.31
N TRP A 305 -22.94 37.72 47.26
CA TRP A 305 -22.52 36.93 48.41
C TRP A 305 -22.02 37.77 49.59
N LEU A 306 -21.46 38.97 49.35
CA LEU A 306 -21.17 39.93 50.42
C LEU A 306 -22.45 40.38 51.13
N THR A 307 -23.53 40.68 50.40
CA THR A 307 -24.81 41.07 51.02
C THR A 307 -25.45 39.94 51.84
N GLN A 308 -25.13 38.69 51.51
CA GLN A 308 -25.54 37.51 52.27
C GLN A 308 -24.57 37.14 53.39
N PHE A 309 -23.54 37.96 53.64
CA PHE A 309 -22.46 37.69 54.60
C PHE A 309 -21.74 36.34 54.37
N ASN A 310 -21.78 35.81 53.15
CA ASN A 310 -21.07 34.59 52.77
C ASN A 310 -19.65 34.95 52.28
N THR A 311 -18.77 35.24 53.24
CA THR A 311 -17.40 35.72 52.95
C THR A 311 -16.53 34.73 52.15
N PRO A 312 -16.66 33.38 52.28
CA PRO A 312 -15.93 32.45 51.43
C PRO A 312 -16.32 32.54 49.94
N GLU A 313 -17.63 32.53 49.63
CA GLU A 313 -18.09 32.62 48.24
C GLU A 313 -17.80 34.00 47.64
N ALA A 314 -18.03 35.09 48.39
CA ALA A 314 -17.67 36.43 47.96
C ALA A 314 -16.20 36.52 47.55
N ARG A 315 -15.29 36.02 48.40
CA ARG A 315 -13.85 35.97 48.12
C ARG A 315 -13.55 35.24 46.81
N ARG A 316 -14.16 34.07 46.61
CA ARG A 316 -13.94 33.24 45.43
C ARG A 316 -14.22 34.05 44.16
N TRP A 317 -15.39 34.65 44.05
CA TRP A 317 -15.81 35.38 42.85
C TRP A 317 -15.03 36.67 42.63
N ILE A 318 -14.76 37.44 43.69
CA ILE A 318 -13.92 38.66 43.60
C ILE A 318 -12.52 38.32 43.08
N ASN A 319 -11.93 37.21 43.56
CA ASN A 319 -10.62 36.77 43.08
C ASN A 319 -10.63 36.34 41.62
N GLN A 320 -11.74 35.77 41.11
CA GLN A 320 -11.87 35.45 39.69
C GLN A 320 -11.91 36.71 38.82
N ALA A 321 -12.62 37.77 39.24
CA ALA A 321 -12.59 39.06 38.54
C ALA A 321 -11.15 39.63 38.48
N LEU A 322 -10.45 39.64 39.62
CA LEU A 322 -9.08 40.14 39.72
C LEU A 322 -8.04 39.26 39.01
N LEU A 323 -8.36 38.00 38.74
CA LEU A 323 -7.50 37.13 37.93
C LEU A 323 -7.52 37.55 36.46
N ILE A 324 -8.66 38.05 35.97
CA ILE A 324 -8.80 38.56 34.60
C ILE A 324 -8.23 39.99 34.50
N ASP A 325 -8.65 40.88 35.40
CA ASP A 325 -8.11 42.24 35.50
C ASP A 325 -7.75 42.58 36.96
N PRO A 326 -6.45 42.53 37.32
CA PRO A 326 -5.98 42.87 38.67
C PRO A 326 -6.31 44.29 39.12
N ASN A 327 -6.62 45.19 38.18
CA ASN A 327 -6.92 46.60 38.45
C ASN A 327 -8.41 46.93 38.29
N ASP A 328 -9.29 45.93 38.17
CA ASP A 328 -10.73 46.19 38.09
C ASP A 328 -11.22 46.93 39.35
N ALA A 329 -11.64 48.18 39.15
CA ALA A 329 -11.97 49.08 40.24
C ALA A 329 -13.10 48.54 41.14
N THR A 330 -14.05 47.82 40.55
CA THR A 330 -15.19 47.23 41.27
C THR A 330 -14.72 46.07 42.14
N ALA A 331 -13.95 45.13 41.58
CA ALA A 331 -13.43 43.98 42.29
C ALA A 331 -12.48 44.39 43.43
N VAL A 332 -11.62 45.39 43.20
CA VAL A 332 -10.76 45.97 44.24
C VAL A 332 -11.59 46.56 45.38
N LYS A 333 -12.65 47.32 45.06
CA LYS A 333 -13.57 47.88 46.08
C LYS A 333 -14.27 46.77 46.86
N LEU A 334 -14.79 45.74 46.18
CA LEU A 334 -15.45 44.60 46.83
C LEU A 334 -14.47 43.83 47.73
N LYS A 335 -13.20 43.70 47.35
CA LYS A 335 -12.14 43.08 48.16
C LYS A 335 -11.86 43.86 49.45
N LEU A 336 -11.86 45.19 49.38
CA LEU A 336 -11.72 46.04 50.57
C LEU A 336 -12.91 45.86 51.51
N LEU A 337 -14.14 45.91 50.99
CA LEU A 337 -15.37 45.69 51.76
C LEU A 337 -15.37 44.31 52.44
N LEU A 338 -14.99 43.26 51.71
CA LEU A 338 -14.82 41.90 52.25
C LEU A 338 -13.85 41.89 53.44
N THR A 339 -12.73 42.60 53.31
CA THR A 339 -11.69 42.68 54.35
C THR A 339 -12.22 43.37 55.61
N GLU A 340 -12.96 44.47 55.45
CA GLU A 340 -13.61 45.17 56.56
C GLU A 340 -14.61 44.28 57.30
N ILE A 341 -15.46 43.55 56.57
CA ILE A 341 -16.44 42.62 57.15
C ILE A 341 -15.73 41.56 57.99
N ILE A 342 -14.67 40.93 57.45
CA ILE A 342 -13.91 39.89 58.15
C ILE A 342 -13.23 40.43 59.41
N ILE A 343 -12.68 41.66 59.37
CA ILE A 343 -12.07 42.29 60.55
C ILE A 343 -13.13 42.53 61.63
N ARG A 344 -14.31 43.04 61.26
CA ARG A 344 -15.42 43.26 62.21
C ARG A 344 -15.91 41.95 62.84
N GLU A 345 -16.05 40.89 62.05
CA GLU A 345 -16.42 39.56 62.57
C GLU A 345 -15.40 39.04 63.59
N LYS A 346 -14.10 39.21 63.31
CA LYS A 346 -13.02 38.81 64.24
C LYS A 346 -13.00 39.64 65.53
N LEU A 347 -13.24 40.95 65.44
CA LEU A 347 -13.27 41.82 66.61
C LEU A 347 -14.52 41.61 67.47
N GLY A 348 -15.70 41.43 66.84
CA GLY A 348 -16.96 41.17 67.55
C GLY A 348 -17.06 39.78 68.19
N THR A 349 -16.29 38.80 67.70
CA THR A 349 -16.18 37.47 68.35
C THR A 349 -15.20 37.45 69.52
N GLY A 350 -14.26 38.41 69.57
CA GLY A 350 -13.31 38.58 70.68
C GLY A 350 -13.96 39.08 71.99
N GLU A 351 -15.04 39.85 71.94
CA GLU A 351 -15.74 40.31 73.16
C GLU A 351 -16.55 39.21 73.86
N LYS A 352 -16.92 38.13 73.15
CA LYS A 352 -17.67 37.00 73.74
C LYS A 352 -16.78 35.93 74.37
N THR A 353 -15.46 35.99 74.19
CA THR A 353 -14.50 34.98 74.71
C THR A 353 -13.63 35.49 75.87
N LEU A 354 -13.82 36.75 76.28
CA LEU A 354 -13.11 37.39 77.41
C LEU A 354 -14.03 37.68 78.62
N LYS A 355 -15.19 37.01 78.73
CA LYS A 355 -16.06 37.06 79.91
C LYS A 355 -16.06 35.75 80.68
#